data_AF-A0A0D3J3I8-F1
#
_entry.id   AF-A0A0D3J3I8-F1
#
_cell.length_a   1.000
_cell.length_b   1.000
_cell.length_c   1.000
_cell.angle_alpha   90.00
_cell.angle_beta   90.00
_cell.angle_gamma   90.00
#
_symmetry.space_group_name_H-M   'P 1'
#
loop_
_entity.id
_entity.type
_entity.pdbx_description
1 polymer ?
#
loop_
_entity_poly.entity_id
_entity_poly.type
_entity_poly.pdbx_seq_one_letter_code
_entity_poly.pdbx_strand_id
1 'polypeptide(L)'
;MGVPGLFSWVRRQFPEAIIPEEVWSKSSPAPVSSLFVDLNHILHACTHPEYPYEEPSSREAMLEAILLYIEALLALVQPTDLLFIAVDGPPPRAKMNQQRSRRFLAAMEAADRKRMQEQARTALASLLGFDSNLLTPGTRLMDLMAWMCASIEAALRERLAGGGPLWRGLAVLFSSASEPGEGEHKLMHYVR
;
A
#
# COMPACT_ATOMS: atom_id res chain seq x y z
N MET A 1 1.69 5.80 -6.66
CA MET A 1 1.89 4.92 -7.85
C MET A 1 0.93 5.37 -8.94
N GLY A 2 1.05 4.88 -10.18
CA GLY A 2 0.15 5.21 -11.28
C GLY A 2 0.73 6.19 -12.32
N VAL A 3 0.02 6.34 -13.44
CA VAL A 3 0.39 7.24 -14.53
C VAL A 3 0.06 8.69 -14.12
N PRO A 4 1.06 9.57 -13.97
CA PRO A 4 0.83 10.95 -13.52
C PRO A 4 -0.20 11.67 -14.40
N GLY A 5 -1.18 12.30 -13.76
CA GLY A 5 -2.22 13.07 -14.46
C GLY A 5 -3.32 12.24 -15.11
N LEU A 6 -3.23 10.91 -15.17
CA LEU A 6 -4.25 10.07 -15.79
C LEU A 6 -5.59 10.19 -15.04
N PHE A 7 -5.59 10.04 -13.71
CA PHE A 7 -6.83 10.17 -12.92
C PHE A 7 -7.44 11.56 -13.05
N SER A 8 -6.63 12.62 -13.02
CA SER A 8 -7.10 14.00 -13.23
C SER A 8 -7.66 14.21 -14.63
N TRP A 9 -7.11 13.56 -15.64
CA TRP A 9 -7.63 13.59 -17.00
C TRP A 9 -8.96 12.82 -17.10
N VAL A 10 -9.06 11.61 -16.55
CA VAL A 10 -10.31 10.82 -16.50
C VAL A 10 -11.41 11.62 -15.81
N ARG A 11 -11.13 12.22 -14.64
CA ARG A 11 -12.10 13.04 -13.91
C ARG A 11 -12.64 14.22 -14.73
N ARG A 12 -11.81 14.80 -15.61
CA ARG A 12 -12.22 15.91 -16.47
C ARG A 12 -12.97 15.46 -17.71
N GLN A 13 -12.61 14.31 -18.29
CA GLN A 13 -13.15 13.85 -19.57
C GLN A 13 -14.37 12.94 -19.40
N PHE A 14 -14.41 12.16 -18.33
CA PHE A 14 -15.44 11.15 -18.04
C PHE A 14 -15.89 11.25 -16.57
N PRO A 15 -16.46 12.40 -16.14
CA PRO A 15 -16.92 12.57 -14.76
C PRO A 15 -17.97 11.51 -14.35
N GLU A 16 -18.76 11.00 -15.29
CA GLU A 16 -19.75 9.95 -15.09
C GLU A 16 -19.14 8.58 -14.72
N ALA A 17 -17.86 8.36 -15.05
CA ALA A 17 -17.14 7.15 -14.67
C ALA A 17 -16.69 7.17 -13.19
N ILE A 18 -16.85 8.31 -12.50
CA ILE A 18 -16.47 8.47 -11.09
C ILE A 18 -17.73 8.58 -10.25
N ILE A 19 -17.98 7.56 -9.45
CA ILE A 19 -19.13 7.49 -8.55
C ILE A 19 -18.66 7.87 -7.15
N PRO A 20 -19.20 8.96 -6.54
CA PRO A 20 -18.89 9.31 -5.16
C PRO A 20 -19.34 8.22 -4.18
N GLU A 21 -18.64 8.10 -3.05
CA GLU A 21 -18.93 7.10 -2.02
C GLU A 21 -20.36 7.23 -1.45
N GLU A 22 -20.87 8.46 -1.32
CA GLU A 22 -22.22 8.71 -0.82
C GLU A 22 -23.30 8.22 -1.79
N VAL A 23 -22.97 8.16 -3.09
CA VAL A 23 -23.85 7.64 -4.14
C VAL A 23 -23.74 6.11 -4.18
N TRP A 24 -22.51 5.59 -4.10
CA TRP A 24 -22.22 4.15 -4.02
C TRP A 24 -22.93 3.49 -2.83
N SER A 25 -22.77 4.04 -1.63
CA SER A 25 -23.37 3.48 -0.40
C SER A 25 -24.91 3.45 -0.42
N LYS A 26 -25.57 4.37 -1.15
CA LYS A 26 -27.04 4.46 -1.23
C LYS A 26 -27.64 3.66 -2.38
N SER A 27 -26.91 3.56 -3.48
CA SER A 27 -27.42 3.09 -4.77
C SER A 27 -26.53 2.01 -5.36
N SER A 28 -25.79 1.30 -4.50
CA SER A 28 -24.66 0.44 -4.86
C SER A 28 -24.92 -0.27 -6.18
N PRO A 29 -23.99 -0.19 -7.15
CA PRO A 29 -24.16 -0.91 -8.40
C PRO A 29 -24.29 -2.42 -8.13
N ALA A 30 -24.57 -3.18 -9.20
CA ALA A 30 -24.80 -4.62 -9.13
C ALA A 30 -23.83 -5.34 -8.15
N PRO A 31 -24.31 -6.38 -7.44
CA PRO A 31 -23.52 -7.09 -6.44
C PRO A 31 -22.11 -7.41 -6.94
N VAL A 32 -21.09 -7.04 -6.15
CA VAL A 32 -19.70 -7.33 -6.48
C VAL A 32 -19.38 -8.76 -6.04
N SER A 33 -18.97 -9.62 -6.98
CA SER A 33 -18.61 -11.01 -6.64
C SER A 33 -17.22 -11.10 -6.01
N SER A 34 -16.25 -10.36 -6.55
CA SER A 34 -14.84 -10.49 -6.20
C SER A 34 -14.18 -9.12 -5.99
N LEU A 35 -13.45 -8.98 -4.87
CA LEU A 35 -12.61 -7.83 -4.56
C LEU A 35 -11.14 -8.20 -4.67
N PHE A 36 -10.37 -7.42 -5.43
CA PHE A 36 -8.94 -7.59 -5.63
C PHE A 36 -8.18 -6.41 -5.03
N VAL A 37 -7.19 -6.69 -4.17
CA VAL A 37 -6.46 -5.67 -3.41
C VAL A 37 -4.96 -5.81 -3.64
N ASP A 38 -4.34 -4.75 -4.19
CA ASP A 38 -2.89 -4.59 -4.17
C ASP A 38 -2.46 -3.98 -2.83
N LEU A 39 -1.88 -4.81 -1.97
CA LEU A 39 -1.54 -4.44 -0.60
C LEU A 39 -0.42 -3.39 -0.55
N ASN A 40 0.44 -3.31 -1.57
CA ASN A 40 1.57 -2.36 -1.53
C ASN A 40 1.08 -0.91 -1.47
N HIS A 41 -0.08 -0.61 -2.05
CA HIS A 41 -0.67 0.71 -1.93
C HIS A 41 -1.08 1.03 -0.49
N ILE A 42 -1.69 0.06 0.20
CA ILE A 42 -2.08 0.18 1.62
C ILE A 42 -0.84 0.33 2.50
N LEU A 43 0.20 -0.48 2.26
CA LEU A 43 1.47 -0.38 2.99
C LEU A 43 2.12 1.01 2.85
N HIS A 44 2.07 1.60 1.66
CA HIS A 44 2.55 2.96 1.45
C HIS A 44 1.72 3.99 2.23
N ALA A 45 0.39 3.87 2.21
CA ALA A 45 -0.49 4.78 2.95
C ALA A 45 -0.29 4.68 4.47
N CYS A 46 -0.06 3.47 5.01
CA CYS A 46 0.16 3.26 6.44
C CYS A 46 1.56 3.62 6.93
N THR A 47 2.57 3.66 6.05
CA THR A 47 3.97 3.98 6.43
C THR A 47 4.33 5.44 6.21
N HIS A 48 3.62 6.15 5.33
CA HIS A 48 3.83 7.56 5.05
C HIS A 48 2.47 8.28 4.97
N PRO A 49 1.69 8.30 6.07
CA PRO A 49 0.41 8.97 6.10
C PRO A 49 0.56 10.46 5.71
N GLU A 50 -0.34 10.96 4.87
CA GLU A 50 -0.46 12.40 4.67
C GLU A 50 -1.11 13.04 5.91
N TYR A 51 -0.67 14.25 6.27
CA TYR A 51 -1.24 15.01 7.40
C TYR A 51 -2.78 15.06 7.30
N PRO A 52 -3.55 14.80 8.39
CA PRO A 52 -3.16 14.89 9.80
C PRO A 52 -2.77 13.56 10.47
N TYR A 53 -2.62 12.46 9.72
CA TYR A 53 -2.42 11.15 10.33
C TYR A 53 -0.97 10.94 10.80
N GLU A 54 -0.80 10.36 11.98
CA GLU A 54 0.52 10.06 12.57
C GLU A 54 1.04 8.72 12.06
N GLU A 55 2.37 8.61 11.95
CA GLU A 55 3.02 7.33 11.64
C GLU A 55 2.75 6.30 12.76
N PRO A 56 2.54 5.01 12.42
CA PRO A 56 2.31 3.99 13.42
C PRO A 56 3.46 3.89 14.43
N SER A 57 3.12 3.90 15.72
CA SER A 57 4.08 3.87 16.82
C SER A 57 4.75 2.50 17.02
N SER A 58 4.18 1.41 16.49
CA SER A 58 4.74 0.06 16.54
C SER A 58 4.34 -0.80 15.32
N ARG A 59 4.95 -1.99 15.21
CA ARG A 59 4.62 -2.97 14.15
C ARG A 59 3.22 -3.55 14.29
N GLU A 60 2.77 -3.72 15.53
CA GLU A 60 1.44 -4.18 15.89
C GLU A 60 0.39 -3.12 15.51
N ALA A 61 0.66 -1.84 15.81
CA ALA A 61 -0.20 -0.74 15.39
C ALA A 61 -0.29 -0.62 13.85
N MET A 62 0.82 -0.87 13.14
CA MET A 62 0.83 -0.92 11.68
C MET A 62 -0.02 -2.08 11.13
N LEU A 63 0.10 -3.26 11.73
CA LEU A 63 -0.73 -4.42 11.37
C LEU A 63 -2.21 -4.12 11.59
N GLU A 64 -2.57 -3.55 12.73
CA GLU A 64 -3.95 -3.17 13.05
C GLU A 64 -4.50 -2.16 12.04
N ALA A 65 -3.72 -1.13 11.70
CA ALA A 65 -4.11 -0.14 10.69
C ALA A 65 -4.36 -0.78 9.31
N ILE A 66 -3.52 -1.73 8.90
CA ILE A 66 -3.69 -2.46 7.63
C ILE A 66 -4.97 -3.30 7.66
N LEU A 67 -5.21 -4.05 8.74
CA LEU A 67 -6.40 -4.89 8.88
C LEU A 67 -7.68 -4.04 8.91
N LEU A 68 -7.67 -2.91 9.63
CA LEU A 68 -8.79 -1.98 9.66
C LEU A 68 -9.08 -1.40 8.27
N TYR A 69 -8.04 -1.09 7.49
CA TYR A 69 -8.20 -0.62 6.11
C TYR A 69 -8.85 -1.69 5.22
N ILE A 70 -8.42 -2.96 5.35
CA ILE A 70 -9.02 -4.08 4.61
C ILE A 70 -10.49 -4.26 5.01
N GLU A 71 -10.80 -4.19 6.31
CA GLU A 71 -12.18 -4.30 6.80
C GLU A 71 -13.06 -3.14 6.32
N ALA A 72 -12.52 -1.92 6.24
CA ALA A 72 -13.21 -0.77 5.66
C ALA A 72 -13.52 -0.98 4.16
N LEU A 73 -12.58 -1.54 3.40
CA LEU A 73 -12.82 -1.92 2.00
C LEU A 73 -13.90 -2.99 1.87
N LEU A 74 -13.88 -4.02 2.73
CA LEU A 74 -14.91 -5.06 2.74
C LEU A 74 -16.29 -4.50 3.09
N ALA A 75 -16.36 -3.58 4.06
CA ALA A 75 -17.61 -2.94 4.44
C ALA A 75 -18.19 -2.06 3.30
N LEU A 76 -17.31 -1.41 2.52
CA LEU A 76 -17.70 -0.56 1.40
C LEU A 76 -18.11 -1.36 0.15
N VAL A 77 -17.35 -2.40 -0.19
CA VAL A 77 -17.53 -3.16 -1.44
C VAL A 77 -18.49 -4.34 -1.28
N GLN A 78 -18.49 -4.98 -0.10
CA GLN A 78 -19.33 -6.13 0.23
C GLN A 78 -19.25 -7.29 -0.80
N PRO A 79 -18.04 -7.82 -1.09
CA PRO A 79 -17.89 -8.91 -2.05
C PRO A 79 -18.60 -10.18 -1.57
N THR A 80 -19.24 -10.92 -2.48
CA THR A 80 -20.00 -12.14 -2.13
C THR A 80 -19.18 -13.42 -2.16
N ASP A 81 -18.18 -13.51 -3.03
CA ASP A 81 -17.54 -14.78 -3.37
C ASP A 81 -16.06 -14.80 -2.98
N LEU A 82 -15.30 -13.74 -3.34
CA LEU A 82 -13.84 -13.74 -3.24
C LEU A 82 -13.27 -12.41 -2.76
N LEU A 83 -12.30 -12.49 -1.85
CA LEU A 83 -11.30 -11.46 -1.59
C LEU A 83 -9.92 -12.01 -1.98
N PHE A 84 -9.26 -11.36 -2.93
CA PHE A 84 -7.87 -11.66 -3.28
C PHE A 84 -6.97 -10.47 -2.93
N ILE A 85 -6.11 -10.64 -1.93
CA ILE A 85 -5.05 -9.70 -1.57
C ILE A 85 -3.70 -10.16 -2.14
N ALA A 86 -2.99 -9.30 -2.84
CA ALA A 86 -1.66 -9.56 -3.39
C ALA A 86 -0.62 -8.55 -2.88
N VAL A 87 0.57 -9.06 -2.55
CA VAL A 87 1.75 -8.27 -2.17
C VAL A 87 2.79 -8.35 -3.29
N ASP A 88 3.55 -7.27 -3.52
CA ASP A 88 4.64 -7.29 -4.50
C ASP A 88 5.68 -8.32 -4.06
N GLY A 89 5.94 -9.29 -4.93
CA GLY A 89 7.12 -10.13 -4.84
C GLY A 89 8.20 -9.66 -5.82
N PRO A 90 9.21 -10.50 -6.08
CA PRO A 90 10.28 -10.18 -7.01
C PRO A 90 9.75 -9.77 -8.40
N PRO A 91 9.99 -8.51 -8.85
CA PRO A 91 9.44 -8.03 -10.11
C PRO A 91 10.37 -8.36 -11.30
N PRO A 92 9.85 -8.36 -12.55
CA PRO A 92 10.65 -8.48 -13.77
C PRO A 92 11.74 -7.40 -13.90
N ARG A 93 12.80 -7.73 -14.65
CA ARG A 93 13.97 -6.85 -14.88
C ARG A 93 13.62 -5.44 -15.37
N ALA A 94 12.60 -5.32 -16.21
CA ALA A 94 12.15 -4.01 -16.71
C ALA A 94 11.70 -3.09 -15.57
N LYS A 95 10.85 -3.57 -14.65
CA LYS A 95 10.42 -2.79 -13.48
C LYS A 95 11.55 -2.60 -12.49
N MET A 96 12.45 -3.57 -12.31
CA MET A 96 13.66 -3.36 -11.50
C MET A 96 14.48 -2.16 -11.99
N ASN A 97 14.69 -2.04 -13.30
CA ASN A 97 15.40 -0.90 -13.90
C ASN A 97 14.64 0.41 -13.69
N GLN A 98 13.32 0.40 -13.91
CA GLN A 98 12.48 1.59 -13.68
C GLN A 98 12.50 2.03 -12.21
N GLN A 99 12.37 1.10 -11.27
CA GLN A 99 12.47 1.37 -9.83
C GLN A 99 13.87 1.87 -9.45
N ARG A 100 14.93 1.29 -10.03
CA ARG A 100 16.31 1.74 -9.82
C ARG A 100 16.49 3.19 -10.26
N SER A 101 16.03 3.55 -11.46
CA SER A 101 16.11 4.92 -11.97
C SER A 101 15.32 5.90 -11.09
N ARG A 102 14.09 5.54 -10.69
CA ARG A 102 13.28 6.36 -9.77
C ARG A 102 13.95 6.57 -8.42
N ARG A 103 14.51 5.50 -7.82
CA ARG A 103 15.21 5.57 -6.54
C ARG A 103 16.49 6.42 -6.63
N PHE A 104 17.21 6.32 -7.74
CA PHE A 104 18.39 7.14 -8.00
C PHE A 104 18.04 8.63 -8.10
N LEU A 105 17.00 8.98 -8.86
CA LEU A 105 16.52 10.37 -8.95
C LEU A 105 16.05 10.90 -7.60
N ALA A 106 15.24 10.12 -6.86
CA ALA A 106 14.77 10.53 -5.54
C ALA A 106 15.92 10.74 -4.54
N ALA A 107 16.97 9.92 -4.61
CA ALA A 107 18.17 10.07 -3.79
C ALA A 107 18.98 11.33 -4.18
N MET A 108 19.11 11.63 -5.48
CA MET A 108 19.73 12.87 -5.94
C MET A 108 18.94 14.09 -5.48
N GLU A 109 17.62 14.10 -5.69
CA GLU A 109 16.77 15.20 -5.22
C GLU A 109 16.79 15.35 -3.71
N ALA A 110 16.85 14.25 -2.96
CA ALA A 110 17.00 14.29 -1.50
C ALA A 110 18.36 14.84 -1.09
N ALA A 111 19.44 14.50 -1.81
CA ALA A 111 20.78 15.05 -1.59
C ALA A 111 20.83 16.54 -1.93
N ASP A 112 20.15 16.99 -3.00
CA ASP A 112 20.07 18.40 -3.37
C ASP A 112 19.18 19.18 -2.39
N ARG A 113 18.05 18.61 -1.95
CA ARG A 113 17.24 19.16 -0.85
C ARG A 113 18.03 19.23 0.45
N LYS A 114 18.81 18.19 0.79
CA LYS A 114 19.72 18.22 1.94
C LYS A 114 20.77 19.31 1.73
N ARG A 115 21.44 19.41 0.60
CA ARG A 115 22.42 20.49 0.31
C ARG A 115 21.79 21.88 0.41
N MET A 116 20.58 22.10 -0.09
CA MET A 116 19.87 23.37 0.06
C MET A 116 19.45 23.63 1.52
N GLN A 117 18.95 22.61 2.21
CA GLN A 117 18.64 22.67 3.64
C GLN A 117 19.90 22.82 4.49
N GLU A 118 21.04 22.33 4.04
CA GLU A 118 22.33 22.35 4.71
C GLU A 118 23.02 23.67 4.42
N GLN A 119 22.85 24.28 3.24
CA GLN A 119 23.18 25.68 3.00
C GLN A 119 22.33 26.62 3.87
N ALA A 120 21.02 26.35 4.00
CA ALA A 120 20.14 27.09 4.90
C ALA A 120 20.40 26.80 6.40
N ARG A 121 20.79 25.57 6.74
CA ARG A 121 21.16 25.14 8.10
C ARG A 121 22.59 25.52 8.45
N THR A 122 23.53 25.72 7.53
CA THR A 122 24.90 26.17 7.85
C THR A 122 24.86 27.59 8.43
N ALA A 123 23.84 28.38 8.09
CA ALA A 123 23.54 29.65 8.74
C ALA A 123 23.01 29.50 10.20
N LEU A 124 22.53 28.33 10.60
CA LEU A 124 21.86 28.05 11.89
C LEU A 124 22.57 26.97 12.75
N ALA A 125 23.44 26.15 12.16
CA ALA A 125 24.05 24.94 12.72
C ALA A 125 25.52 25.14 13.13
N SER A 126 25.95 26.38 13.40
CA SER A 126 27.16 26.62 14.21
C SER A 126 26.93 26.34 15.71
N LEU A 127 25.71 25.93 16.11
CA LEU A 127 25.32 25.93 17.52
C LEU A 127 25.04 24.55 18.17
N LEU A 128 24.63 23.48 17.46
CA LEU A 128 24.04 22.31 18.16
C LEU A 128 24.30 20.94 17.48
N GLY A 129 25.55 20.62 17.16
CA GLY A 129 25.92 19.39 16.42
C GLY A 129 25.27 18.09 16.92
N PHE A 130 24.56 17.38 16.02
CA PHE A 130 24.24 15.95 16.12
C PHE A 130 23.87 15.37 14.74
N ASP A 131 24.29 14.13 14.49
CA ASP A 131 24.26 13.41 13.20
C ASP A 131 23.14 12.35 13.15
N SER A 132 22.49 12.17 12.00
CA SER A 132 21.40 11.23 11.73
C SER A 132 21.70 10.48 10.44
N ASN A 133 22.43 9.38 10.59
CA ASN A 133 22.72 8.43 9.53
C ASN A 133 22.40 7.01 9.99
N LEU A 134 21.19 6.55 9.67
CA LEU A 134 20.83 5.14 9.59
C LEU A 134 19.76 5.04 8.52
N LEU A 135 20.13 4.50 7.35
CA LEU A 135 19.30 3.70 6.42
C LEU A 135 20.07 3.48 5.10
N THR A 136 20.83 2.37 5.04
CA THR A 136 21.41 1.80 3.80
C THR A 136 21.22 0.26 3.85
N PRO A 137 20.94 -0.43 2.73
CA PRO A 137 20.06 -1.61 2.71
C PRO A 137 20.74 -2.99 2.73
N GLY A 138 19.94 -3.95 3.22
CA GLY A 138 20.21 -5.39 3.37
C GLY A 138 19.70 -5.83 4.75
N THR A 139 18.76 -6.78 4.87
CA THR A 139 18.43 -7.51 6.12
C THR A 139 17.76 -6.80 7.33
N ARG A 140 16.63 -6.09 7.14
CA ARG A 140 15.60 -5.90 8.22
C ARG A 140 14.19 -5.71 7.65
N LEU A 141 14.11 -5.06 6.48
CA LEU A 141 12.85 -4.82 5.79
C LEU A 141 12.22 -6.10 5.23
N MET A 142 13.02 -7.05 4.71
CA MET A 142 12.52 -8.34 4.27
C MET A 142 11.98 -9.18 5.43
N ASP A 143 12.67 -9.17 6.58
CA ASP A 143 12.19 -9.83 7.79
C ASP A 143 10.90 -9.18 8.31
N LEU A 144 10.81 -7.84 8.23
CA LEU A 144 9.59 -7.11 8.52
C LEU A 144 8.45 -7.47 7.56
N MET A 145 8.71 -7.55 6.25
CA MET A 145 7.72 -7.93 5.24
C MET A 145 7.28 -9.37 5.41
N ALA A 146 8.19 -10.30 5.74
CA ALA A 146 7.88 -11.69 6.00
C ALA A 146 7.03 -11.82 7.28
N TRP A 147 7.42 -11.14 8.36
CA TRP A 147 6.63 -11.07 9.59
C TRP A 147 5.24 -10.49 9.31
N MET A 148 5.16 -9.38 8.56
CA MET A 148 3.90 -8.72 8.25
C MET A 148 3.00 -9.59 7.37
N CYS A 149 3.53 -10.25 6.33
CA CYS A 149 2.76 -11.19 5.53
C CYS A 149 2.21 -12.34 6.38
N ALA A 150 3.05 -12.94 7.23
CA ALA A 150 2.63 -14.02 8.13
C ALA A 150 1.56 -13.56 9.13
N SER A 151 1.73 -12.36 9.71
CA SER A 151 0.78 -11.78 10.65
C SER A 151 -0.56 -11.44 10.00
N ILE A 152 -0.54 -10.90 8.78
CA ILE A 152 -1.77 -10.63 8.00
C ILE A 152 -2.47 -11.95 7.67
N GLU A 153 -1.75 -12.94 7.17
CA GLU A 153 -2.32 -14.24 6.81
C GLU A 153 -2.93 -14.94 8.03
N ALA A 154 -2.26 -14.88 9.19
CA ALA A 154 -2.80 -15.40 10.45
C ALA A 154 -4.06 -14.65 10.89
N ALA A 155 -4.06 -13.32 10.84
CA ALA A 155 -5.22 -12.50 11.19
C ALA A 155 -6.42 -12.78 10.26
N LEU A 156 -6.19 -12.89 8.94
CA LEU A 156 -7.24 -13.22 7.97
C LEU A 156 -7.87 -14.59 8.28
N ARG A 157 -7.05 -15.60 8.61
CA ARG A 157 -7.55 -16.92 9.04
C ARG A 157 -8.41 -16.83 10.30
N GLU A 158 -7.99 -16.05 11.28
CA GLU A 158 -8.75 -15.83 12.51
C GLU A 158 -10.10 -15.15 12.23
N ARG A 159 -10.13 -14.12 11.37
CA ARG A 159 -11.38 -13.43 10.99
C ARG A 159 -12.35 -14.35 10.27
N LEU A 160 -11.85 -15.20 9.38
CA LEU A 160 -12.65 -16.22 8.70
C LEU A 160 -13.20 -17.26 9.68
N ALA A 161 -12.37 -17.75 10.59
CA ALA A 161 -12.79 -18.71 11.61
C ALA A 161 -13.82 -18.12 12.60
N GLY A 162 -13.69 -16.83 12.91
CA GLY A 162 -14.63 -16.09 13.76
C GLY A 162 -16.01 -15.88 13.13
N GLY A 163 -16.16 -16.04 11.82
CA GLY A 163 -17.46 -16.02 11.12
C GLY A 163 -18.19 -14.68 11.18
N GLY A 164 -17.46 -13.57 11.33
CA GLY A 164 -18.01 -12.22 11.38
C GLY A 164 -18.81 -11.87 10.11
N PRO A 165 -19.76 -10.91 10.17
CA PRO A 165 -20.65 -10.59 9.05
C PRO A 165 -19.92 -10.26 7.74
N LEU A 166 -18.78 -9.56 7.82
CA LEU A 166 -17.96 -9.18 6.67
C LEU A 166 -17.23 -10.36 5.99
N TRP A 167 -17.03 -11.46 6.70
CA TRP A 167 -16.18 -12.58 6.29
C TRP A 167 -16.98 -13.84 5.95
N ARG A 168 -18.28 -13.85 6.28
CA ARG A 168 -19.14 -15.02 6.12
C ARG A 168 -19.33 -15.37 4.65
N GLY A 169 -18.98 -16.60 4.29
CA GLY A 169 -19.15 -17.13 2.92
C GLY A 169 -18.09 -16.65 1.94
N LEU A 170 -17.16 -15.80 2.37
CA LEU A 170 -16.12 -15.23 1.53
C LEU A 170 -14.91 -16.17 1.43
N ALA A 171 -14.51 -16.52 0.21
CA ALA A 171 -13.20 -17.14 -0.02
C ALA A 171 -12.11 -16.06 0.05
N VAL A 172 -11.00 -16.34 0.74
CA VAL A 172 -9.87 -15.39 0.81
C VAL A 172 -8.63 -16.03 0.23
N LEU A 173 -8.04 -15.37 -0.76
CA LEU A 173 -6.74 -15.69 -1.33
C LEU A 173 -5.73 -14.61 -0.94
N PHE A 174 -4.57 -15.05 -0.47
CA PHE A 174 -3.47 -14.16 -0.09
C PHE A 174 -2.20 -14.58 -0.85
N SER A 175 -1.74 -13.72 -1.77
CA SER A 175 -0.46 -13.91 -2.46
C SER A 175 0.62 -13.08 -1.78
N SER A 176 1.54 -13.76 -1.10
CA SER A 176 2.58 -13.11 -0.29
C SER A 176 3.71 -12.51 -1.15
N ALA A 177 4.59 -11.73 -0.51
CA ALA A 177 5.80 -11.19 -1.15
C ALA A 177 6.81 -12.28 -1.56
N SER A 178 6.63 -13.53 -1.11
CA SER A 178 7.51 -14.65 -1.49
C SER A 178 7.22 -15.18 -2.90
N GLU A 179 5.99 -14.98 -3.39
CA GLU A 179 5.59 -15.40 -4.72
C GLU A 179 6.10 -14.38 -5.77
N PRO A 180 6.71 -14.83 -6.88
CA PRO A 180 7.23 -13.93 -7.90
C PRO A 180 6.13 -13.12 -8.58
N GLY A 181 6.46 -11.91 -9.00
CA GLY A 181 5.55 -11.02 -9.72
C GLY A 181 5.02 -9.87 -8.87
N GLU A 182 4.56 -8.85 -9.59
CA GLU A 182 3.97 -7.64 -9.01
C GLU A 182 2.52 -7.90 -8.61
N GLY A 183 2.03 -7.26 -7.56
CA GLY A 183 0.67 -7.41 -7.04
C GLY A 183 -0.36 -7.23 -8.15
N GLU A 184 -0.29 -6.12 -8.88
CA GLU A 184 -1.17 -5.87 -10.04
C GLU A 184 -1.14 -7.00 -11.09
N HIS A 185 0.04 -7.56 -11.40
CA HIS A 185 0.15 -8.64 -12.37
C HIS A 185 -0.32 -10.00 -11.83
N LYS A 186 -0.14 -10.27 -10.53
CA LYS A 186 -0.67 -11.48 -9.86
C LYS A 186 -2.20 -11.48 -9.91
N LEU A 187 -2.81 -10.35 -9.58
CA LEU A 187 -4.27 -10.18 -9.64
C LEU A 187 -4.77 -10.32 -11.09
N MET A 188 -4.13 -9.65 -12.04
CA MET A 188 -4.50 -9.74 -13.46
C MET A 188 -4.31 -11.14 -14.05
N HIS A 189 -3.33 -11.91 -13.57
CA HIS A 189 -3.14 -13.30 -13.99
C HIS A 189 -4.29 -14.19 -13.51
N TYR A 190 -4.82 -13.96 -12.31
CA TYR A 190 -5.97 -14.71 -11.79
C TYR A 190 -7.28 -14.41 -12.52
N VAL A 191 -7.45 -13.16 -12.97
CA VAL A 191 -8.66 -12.73 -13.70
C VAL A 191 -8.73 -13.29 -15.13
N ARG A 192 -7.59 -13.66 -15.73
CA ARG A 192 -7.51 -14.21 -17.09
C ARG A 192 -7.93 -15.67 -17.17
#